data_AF-A0A933ZUX9-F1
#
_entry.id   AF-A0A933ZUX9-F1
#
_cell.length_a   1.000
_cell.length_b   1.000
_cell.length_c   1.000
_cell.angle_alpha   90.00
_cell.angle_beta   90.00
_cell.angle_gamma   90.00
#
_symmetry.space_group_name_H-M   'P 1'
#
loop_
_entity.id
_entity.type
_entity.pdbx_description
1 polymer ?
#
loop_
_entity_poly.entity_id
_entity_poly.type
_entity_poly.pdbx_seq_one_letter_code
_entity_poly.pdbx_strand_id
1 'polypeptide(L)'
;MSRLGDSLQRLREGVGFQMDEMMSGEHELEPGFGEAGPRRLELRLTWGTRNVVRWLTPGGEEFLRGPLVGALTADGLCQDAPCQGTLELRYFDEHKIRYSFEFEAQGRRHRFVGEKVNIRPWNLPFSHATCFGRITEVDSGRLVSTSVTRFRLTTLPRFLLSFRVTGEGGPTTPA
;
A
#
# COMPACT_ATOMS: atom_id res chain seq x y z
N MET A 1 -10.63 -19.07 -35.20
CA MET A 1 -9.64 -17.98 -34.96
C MET A 1 -10.42 -16.68 -34.76
N SER A 2 -10.42 -15.96 -33.64
CA SER A 2 -9.82 -16.13 -32.32
C SER A 2 -10.57 -15.23 -31.32
N ARG A 3 -11.51 -15.78 -30.51
CA ARG A 3 -12.08 -15.06 -29.33
C ARG A 3 -11.00 -14.70 -28.29
N LEU A 4 -9.84 -15.34 -28.38
CA LEU A 4 -8.64 -15.04 -27.59
C LEU A 4 -7.96 -13.72 -28.02
N GLY A 5 -8.08 -13.30 -29.30
CA GLY A 5 -7.49 -12.05 -29.80
C GLY A 5 -8.17 -10.80 -29.24
N ASP A 6 -9.52 -10.77 -29.28
CA ASP A 6 -10.33 -9.67 -28.73
C ASP A 6 -10.19 -9.52 -27.21
N SER A 7 -10.00 -10.63 -26.50
CA SER A 7 -9.84 -10.64 -25.04
C SER A 7 -8.49 -10.03 -24.64
N LEU A 8 -7.43 -10.30 -25.40
CA LEU A 8 -6.10 -9.70 -25.21
C LEU A 8 -6.07 -8.21 -25.60
N GLN A 9 -6.88 -7.81 -26.59
CA GLN A 9 -6.99 -6.41 -27.00
C GLN A 9 -7.73 -5.55 -25.96
N ARG A 10 -8.82 -6.04 -25.36
CA ARG A 10 -9.48 -5.34 -24.23
C ARG A 10 -8.63 -5.29 -22.97
N LEU A 11 -7.80 -6.30 -22.72
CA LEU A 11 -6.80 -6.27 -21.63
C LEU A 11 -5.72 -5.21 -21.85
N ARG A 12 -5.41 -4.86 -23.11
CA ARG A 12 -4.46 -3.78 -23.46
C ARG A 12 -5.03 -2.38 -23.20
N GLU A 13 -6.35 -2.21 -23.21
CA GLU A 13 -7.05 -0.91 -23.18
C GLU A 13 -7.69 -0.54 -21.81
N GLY A 14 -7.01 -0.82 -20.69
CA GLY A 14 -7.38 -0.19 -19.42
C GLY A 14 -8.20 -1.05 -18.47
N VAL A 15 -7.96 -2.36 -18.46
CA VAL A 15 -8.38 -3.22 -17.35
C VAL A 15 -7.38 -3.09 -16.22
N GLY A 16 -7.84 -2.58 -15.09
CA GLY A 16 -7.10 -2.40 -13.84
C GLY A 16 -7.68 -3.23 -12.70
N PHE A 17 -7.06 -3.09 -11.53
CA PHE A 17 -7.65 -3.57 -10.29
C PHE A 17 -7.45 -2.54 -9.17
N GLN A 18 -8.29 -2.64 -8.15
CA GLN A 18 -8.15 -1.91 -6.89
C GLN A 18 -8.36 -2.87 -5.73
N MET A 19 -7.62 -2.67 -4.64
CA MET A 19 -7.69 -3.45 -3.40
C MET A 19 -7.64 -2.53 -2.19
N ASP A 20 -8.48 -2.84 -1.21
CA ASP A 20 -8.45 -2.19 0.11
C ASP A 20 -7.70 -3.08 1.10
N GLU A 21 -6.65 -2.55 1.70
CA GLU A 21 -5.80 -3.19 2.69
C GLU A 21 -5.92 -2.49 4.06
N MET A 22 -6.14 -3.27 5.11
CA MET A 22 -6.12 -2.79 6.48
C MET A 22 -5.02 -3.49 7.27
N MET A 23 -4.13 -2.71 7.87
CA MET A 23 -3.08 -3.23 8.76
C MET A 23 -3.19 -2.54 10.11
N SER A 24 -2.98 -3.31 11.18
CA SER A 24 -2.98 -2.79 12.54
C SER A 24 -1.82 -3.38 13.32
N GLY A 25 -1.24 -2.61 14.22
CA GLY A 25 -0.23 -3.09 15.13
C GLY A 25 0.22 -1.96 16.05
N GLU A 26 1.51 -1.92 16.32
CA GLU A 26 2.08 -0.99 17.27
C GLU A 26 3.20 -0.17 16.62
N HIS A 27 3.39 1.03 17.13
CA HIS A 27 4.53 1.88 16.84
C HIS A 27 5.09 2.47 18.13
N GLU A 28 6.36 2.85 18.09
CA GLU A 28 7.05 3.51 19.19
C GLU A 28 7.65 4.80 18.68
N LEU A 29 7.45 5.89 19.43
CA LEU A 29 7.98 7.20 19.11
C LEU A 29 9.45 7.28 19.54
N GLU A 30 10.26 7.92 18.71
CA GLU A 30 11.64 8.23 19.07
C GLU A 30 11.69 9.28 20.21
N PRO A 31 12.75 9.30 21.03
CA PRO A 31 12.92 10.29 22.09
C PRO A 31 12.77 11.73 21.57
N GLY A 32 11.96 12.52 22.26
CA GLY A 32 11.66 13.91 21.91
C GLY A 32 10.44 14.11 21.01
N PHE A 33 9.76 13.04 20.59
CA PHE A 33 8.51 13.11 19.83
C PHE A 33 7.26 12.67 20.62
N GLY A 34 7.43 12.18 21.85
CA GLY A 34 6.34 11.78 22.75
C GLY A 34 6.85 10.95 23.93
N GLU A 35 5.94 10.45 24.76
CA GLU A 35 6.33 9.53 25.85
C GLU A 35 6.65 8.15 25.26
N ALA A 36 7.64 7.49 25.87
CA ALA A 36 8.10 6.17 25.48
C ALA A 36 7.03 5.09 25.65
N GLY A 37 7.18 4.00 24.89
CA GLY A 37 6.32 2.83 24.96
C GLY A 37 5.50 2.58 23.68
N PRO A 38 4.97 1.35 23.53
CA PRO A 38 4.20 0.96 22.36
C PRO A 38 2.84 1.68 22.33
N ARG A 39 2.48 2.16 21.15
CA ARG A 39 1.24 2.88 20.85
C ARG A 39 0.57 2.26 19.63
N ARG A 40 -0.74 2.44 19.48
CA ARG A 40 -1.47 1.83 18.35
C ARG A 40 -1.11 2.51 17.03
N LEU A 41 -0.91 1.68 16.01
CA LEU A 41 -0.80 2.10 14.62
C LEU A 41 -1.85 1.39 13.77
N GLU A 42 -2.56 2.14 12.94
CA GLU A 42 -3.52 1.62 11.98
C GLU A 42 -3.34 2.27 10.60
N LEU A 43 -3.39 1.42 9.58
CA LEU A 43 -3.27 1.77 8.17
C LEU A 43 -4.55 1.29 7.46
N ARG A 44 -5.20 2.20 6.74
CA ARG A 44 -6.34 1.90 5.86
C ARG A 44 -5.98 2.40 4.47
N LEU A 45 -5.52 1.51 3.62
CA LEU A 45 -4.91 1.84 2.33
C LEU A 45 -5.72 1.23 1.19
N THR A 46 -5.84 1.97 0.12
CA THR A 46 -6.39 1.52 -1.15
C THR A 46 -5.29 1.64 -2.19
N TRP A 47 -5.02 0.56 -2.90
CA TRP A 47 -3.99 0.53 -3.93
C TRP A 47 -4.41 -0.32 -5.12
N GLY A 48 -3.74 -0.14 -6.25
CA GLY A 48 -4.08 -0.85 -7.46
C GLY A 48 -3.37 -0.32 -8.69
N THR A 49 -3.83 -0.75 -9.85
CA THR A 49 -3.36 -0.24 -11.15
C THR A 49 -4.55 -0.04 -12.07
N ARG A 50 -4.44 0.90 -13.01
CA ARG A 50 -5.43 1.10 -14.07
C ARG A 50 -5.18 0.21 -15.28
N ASN A 51 -4.00 -0.40 -15.39
CA ASN A 51 -3.64 -1.26 -16.50
C ASN A 51 -2.77 -2.41 -16.02
N VAL A 52 -3.38 -3.59 -15.87
CA VAL A 52 -2.70 -4.81 -15.41
C VAL A 52 -1.60 -5.23 -16.35
N VAL A 53 -1.76 -5.03 -17.66
CA VAL A 53 -0.74 -5.41 -18.65
C VAL A 53 0.53 -4.56 -18.44
N ARG A 54 0.40 -3.24 -18.30
CA ARG A 54 1.55 -2.36 -17.99
C ARG A 54 2.18 -2.73 -16.65
N TRP A 55 1.37 -2.97 -15.63
CA TRP A 55 1.84 -3.34 -14.30
C TRP A 55 2.57 -4.69 -14.26
N LEU A 56 2.21 -5.65 -15.13
CA LEU A 56 2.89 -6.95 -15.24
C LEU A 56 4.01 -6.99 -16.28
N THR A 57 4.23 -5.93 -17.05
CA THR A 57 5.25 -5.92 -18.11
C THR A 57 6.64 -5.74 -17.50
N PRO A 58 7.52 -6.76 -17.54
CA PRO A 58 8.85 -6.65 -16.96
C PRO A 58 9.67 -5.54 -17.61
N GLY A 59 10.42 -4.78 -16.80
CA GLY A 59 11.26 -3.67 -17.27
C GLY A 59 10.49 -2.38 -17.60
N GLY A 60 9.16 -2.36 -17.47
CA GLY A 60 8.37 -1.12 -17.56
C GLY A 60 8.45 -0.28 -16.28
N GLU A 61 8.19 1.03 -16.38
CA GLU A 61 8.24 1.96 -15.23
C GLU A 61 7.21 1.65 -14.13
N GLU A 62 6.08 1.04 -14.53
CA GLU A 62 4.99 0.64 -13.63
C GLU A 62 5.09 -0.84 -13.22
N PHE A 63 6.16 -1.55 -13.60
CA PHE A 63 6.31 -2.97 -13.34
C PHE A 63 6.22 -3.24 -11.83
N LEU A 64 5.17 -3.94 -11.42
CA LEU A 64 4.85 -4.26 -10.03
C LEU A 64 4.79 -3.06 -9.09
N ARG A 65 4.55 -1.86 -9.62
CA ARG A 65 4.46 -0.61 -8.87
C ARG A 65 3.15 0.10 -9.17
N GLY A 66 2.43 0.50 -8.12
CA GLY A 66 1.13 1.16 -8.27
C GLY A 66 0.94 2.30 -7.28
N PRO A 67 0.04 3.26 -7.60
CA PRO A 67 -0.37 4.28 -6.65
C PRO A 67 -1.11 3.66 -5.45
N LEU A 68 -0.96 4.33 -4.32
CA LEU A 68 -1.58 4.00 -3.05
C LEU A 68 -2.12 5.29 -2.43
N VAL A 69 -3.33 5.21 -1.89
CA VAL A 69 -3.99 6.29 -1.14
C VAL A 69 -4.62 5.71 0.11
N GLY A 70 -4.88 6.51 1.13
CA GLY A 70 -5.54 5.99 2.31
C GLY A 70 -5.51 6.95 3.48
N ALA A 71 -5.57 6.37 4.68
CA ALA A 71 -5.40 7.09 5.91
C ALA A 71 -4.57 6.31 6.94
N LEU A 72 -3.87 7.08 7.78
CA LEU A 72 -2.99 6.62 8.84
C LEU A 72 -3.48 7.14 10.19
N THR A 73 -3.60 6.27 11.18
CA THR A 73 -3.71 6.65 12.59
C THR A 73 -2.49 6.14 13.34
N ALA A 74 -1.75 7.05 13.97
CA ALA A 74 -0.58 6.77 14.79
C ALA A 74 -0.77 7.51 16.12
N ASP A 75 -1.11 6.77 17.17
CA ASP A 75 -1.45 7.34 18.47
C ASP A 75 -0.30 8.22 19.00
N GLY A 76 -0.60 9.46 19.38
CA GLY A 76 0.40 10.46 19.80
C GLY A 76 1.04 11.26 18.67
N LEU A 77 0.79 10.92 17.39
CA LEU A 77 1.27 11.67 16.24
C LEU A 77 0.12 12.24 15.40
N CYS A 78 -0.80 11.39 14.93
CA CYS A 78 -1.92 11.80 14.08
C CYS A 78 -3.12 10.86 14.18
N GLN A 79 -4.32 11.43 13.98
CA GLN A 79 -5.57 10.70 13.90
C GLN A 79 -6.11 10.82 12.48
N ASP A 80 -6.35 9.68 11.84
CA ASP A 80 -6.95 9.58 10.50
C ASP A 80 -6.35 10.52 9.44
N ALA A 81 -5.03 10.66 9.43
CA ALA A 81 -4.33 11.54 8.50
C ALA A 81 -4.39 10.96 7.08
N PRO A 82 -4.88 11.72 6.08
CA PRO A 82 -4.90 11.27 4.70
C PRO A 82 -3.47 11.07 4.20
N CYS A 83 -3.26 10.03 3.40
CA CYS A 83 -1.96 9.71 2.85
C CYS A 83 -2.02 9.31 1.37
N GLN A 84 -0.91 9.56 0.68
CA GLN A 84 -0.73 9.18 -0.73
C GLN A 84 0.71 8.76 -1.01
N GLY A 85 0.88 7.77 -1.86
CA GLY A 85 2.18 7.30 -2.28
C GLY A 85 2.10 6.10 -3.21
N THR A 86 2.99 5.13 -3.01
CA THR A 86 3.16 3.97 -3.86
C THR A 86 3.29 2.67 -3.08
N LEU A 87 2.86 1.60 -3.74
CA LEU A 87 3.13 0.22 -3.35
C LEU A 87 3.97 -0.44 -4.43
N GLU A 88 5.05 -1.10 -4.03
CA GLU A 88 6.01 -1.76 -4.91
C GLU A 88 6.18 -3.23 -4.49
N LEU A 89 5.92 -4.16 -5.40
CA LEU A 89 6.22 -5.58 -5.20
C LEU A 89 7.62 -5.86 -5.76
N ARG A 90 8.62 -5.84 -4.88
CA ARG A 90 10.02 -6.09 -5.22
C ARG A 90 10.36 -7.56 -5.03
N TYR A 91 9.56 -8.44 -5.61
CA TYR A 91 9.67 -9.88 -5.42
C TYR A 91 10.92 -10.48 -6.04
N PHE A 92 11.32 -10.02 -7.22
CA PHE A 92 12.40 -10.64 -8.00
C PHE A 92 13.79 -10.20 -7.56
N ASP A 93 13.92 -8.99 -7.01
CA ASP A 93 15.23 -8.43 -6.63
C ASP A 93 15.49 -8.52 -5.12
N GLU A 94 14.50 -8.14 -4.30
CA GLU A 94 14.69 -7.91 -2.86
C GLU A 94 13.76 -8.74 -1.98
N HIS A 95 12.92 -9.59 -2.58
CA HIS A 95 12.00 -10.50 -1.88
C HIS A 95 11.13 -9.75 -0.84
N LYS A 96 10.63 -8.56 -1.22
CA LYS A 96 9.86 -7.71 -0.32
C LYS A 96 8.74 -6.93 -1.01
N ILE A 97 7.84 -6.40 -0.18
CA ILE A 97 6.82 -5.43 -0.58
C ILE A 97 7.11 -4.14 0.15
N ARG A 98 7.18 -3.03 -0.59
CA ARG A 98 7.44 -1.71 -0.03
C ARG A 98 6.20 -0.83 -0.18
N TYR A 99 5.77 -0.27 0.94
CA TYR A 99 4.79 0.80 1.03
C TYR A 99 5.58 2.09 1.27
N SER A 100 5.34 3.11 0.47
CA SER A 100 5.97 4.42 0.67
C SER A 100 4.92 5.49 0.43
N PHE A 101 4.54 6.24 1.45
CA PHE A 101 3.56 7.32 1.33
C PHE A 101 3.87 8.48 2.25
N GLU A 102 3.31 9.63 1.89
CA GLU A 102 3.42 10.86 2.66
C GLU A 102 2.06 11.22 3.27
N PHE A 103 2.12 11.87 4.43
CA PHE A 103 0.96 12.38 5.17
C PHE A 103 1.36 13.62 5.96
N GLU A 104 0.39 14.43 6.35
CA GLU A 104 0.61 15.58 7.20
C GLU A 104 0.17 15.28 8.64
N ALA A 105 1.00 15.67 9.60
CA ALA A 105 0.69 15.59 11.03
C ALA A 105 1.28 16.80 11.73
N GLN A 106 0.48 17.45 12.58
CA GLN A 106 0.92 18.60 13.40
C GLN A 106 1.55 19.73 12.56
N GLY A 107 1.03 19.97 11.35
CA GLY A 107 1.53 20.99 10.41
C GLY A 107 2.87 20.65 9.75
N ARG A 108 3.32 19.40 9.82
CA ARG A 108 4.58 18.92 9.23
C ARG A 108 4.33 17.74 8.31
N ARG A 109 5.11 17.69 7.23
CA ARG A 109 5.10 16.57 6.29
C ARG A 109 5.92 15.41 6.83
N HIS A 110 5.31 14.23 6.79
CA HIS A 110 5.93 13.00 7.22
C HIS A 110 5.89 11.97 6.09
N ARG A 111 6.87 11.09 6.08
CA ARG A 111 6.95 9.94 5.18
C ARG A 111 6.94 8.67 5.98
N PHE A 112 6.01 7.77 5.64
CA PHE A 112 6.00 6.40 6.10
C PHE A 112 6.65 5.50 5.05
N VAL A 113 7.57 4.65 5.47
CA VAL A 113 8.12 3.55 4.67
C VAL A 113 7.91 2.25 5.42
N GLY A 114 7.08 1.37 4.86
CA GLY A 114 6.77 0.04 5.39
C GLY A 114 7.29 -1.06 4.48
N GLU A 115 7.97 -2.06 5.04
CA GLU A 115 8.46 -3.20 4.28
C GLU A 115 7.95 -4.52 4.85
N LYS A 116 7.35 -5.36 3.99
CA LYS A 116 7.12 -6.77 4.26
C LYS A 116 8.29 -7.54 3.65
N VAL A 117 9.11 -8.17 4.49
CA VAL A 117 10.38 -8.80 4.09
C VAL A 117 10.26 -10.32 4.03
N ASN A 118 11.26 -10.98 3.43
CA ASN A 118 11.35 -12.44 3.32
C ASN A 118 10.16 -13.08 2.58
N ILE A 119 9.63 -12.38 1.59
CA ILE A 119 8.58 -12.91 0.71
C ILE A 119 9.19 -13.99 -0.19
N ARG A 120 8.66 -15.20 -0.10
CA ARG A 120 9.02 -16.34 -0.93
C ARG A 120 7.76 -16.91 -1.57
N PRO A 121 7.82 -17.44 -2.81
CA PRO A 121 6.64 -17.98 -3.50
C PRO A 121 5.87 -19.04 -2.69
N TRP A 122 6.54 -19.78 -1.82
CA TRP A 122 5.96 -20.84 -0.99
C TRP A 122 5.51 -20.38 0.41
N ASN A 123 5.77 -19.13 0.82
CA ASN A 123 5.36 -18.62 2.14
C ASN A 123 4.40 -17.40 2.06
N LEU A 124 3.85 -17.14 0.87
CA LEU A 124 2.99 -16.00 0.56
C LEU A 124 1.89 -15.72 1.61
N PRO A 125 1.18 -16.71 2.18
CA PRO A 125 0.13 -16.42 3.18
C PRO A 125 0.67 -15.82 4.49
N PHE A 126 1.91 -16.15 4.88
CA PHE A 126 2.50 -15.76 6.16
C PHE A 126 3.45 -14.57 6.01
N SER A 127 4.22 -14.51 4.92
CA SER A 127 5.17 -13.43 4.66
C SER A 127 4.46 -12.10 4.33
N HIS A 128 3.22 -12.16 3.83
CA HIS A 128 2.37 -10.98 3.64
C HIS A 128 1.79 -10.41 4.94
N ALA A 129 1.98 -11.09 6.08
CA ALA A 129 1.26 -10.78 7.30
C ALA A 129 1.93 -9.71 8.17
N THR A 130 3.25 -9.47 8.09
CA THR A 130 3.94 -8.51 8.96
C THR A 130 4.66 -7.45 8.14
N CYS A 131 4.43 -6.17 8.46
CA CYS A 131 5.03 -5.01 7.82
C CYS A 131 5.79 -4.17 8.86
N PHE A 132 7.08 -3.95 8.60
CA PHE A 132 7.96 -3.14 9.43
C PHE A 132 8.00 -1.72 8.89
N GLY A 133 7.46 -0.77 9.65
CA GLY A 133 7.32 0.62 9.22
C GLY A 133 8.27 1.58 9.92
N ARG A 134 8.62 2.67 9.23
CA ARG A 134 9.35 3.82 9.76
C ARG A 134 8.65 5.09 9.36
N ILE A 135 8.45 6.01 10.31
CA ILE A 135 7.93 7.36 10.06
C ILE A 135 9.08 8.34 10.21
N THR A 136 9.27 9.18 9.20
CA THR A 136 10.31 10.21 9.15
C THR A 136 9.71 11.57 8.83
N GLU A 137 10.24 12.65 9.41
CA GLU A 137 9.89 14.01 9.00
C GLU A 137 10.57 14.31 7.65
N VAL A 138 9.81 14.80 6.67
CA VAL A 138 10.29 14.98 5.29
C VAL A 138 11.37 16.05 5.21
N ASP A 139 11.17 17.17 5.90
CA ASP A 139 12.06 18.34 5.78
C ASP A 139 13.39 18.14 6.53
N SER A 140 13.37 17.44 7.67
CA SER A 140 14.57 17.22 8.50
C SER A 140 15.21 15.85 8.30
N GLY A 141 14.49 14.88 7.72
CA GLY A 141 14.92 13.48 7.62
C GLY A 141 14.96 12.73 8.96
N ARG A 142 14.52 13.35 10.06
CA ARG A 142 14.57 12.74 11.40
C ARG A 142 13.60 11.57 11.49
N LEU A 143 14.06 10.47 12.10
CA LEU A 143 13.19 9.38 12.48
C LEU A 143 12.27 9.84 13.61
N VAL A 144 10.97 9.67 13.41
CA VAL A 144 9.92 10.03 14.37
C VAL A 144 9.40 8.78 15.07
N SER A 145 9.28 7.67 14.34
CA SER A 145 8.73 6.44 14.89
C SER A 145 9.13 5.21 14.11
N THR A 146 9.21 4.07 14.79
CA THR A 146 9.28 2.74 14.16
C THR A 146 8.04 1.93 14.51
N SER A 147 7.65 0.99 13.65
CA SER A 147 6.39 0.26 13.81
C SER A 147 6.44 -1.16 13.30
N VAL A 148 5.57 -2.00 13.86
CA VAL A 148 5.30 -3.36 13.40
C VAL A 148 3.79 -3.49 13.25
N THR A 149 3.32 -3.57 12.01
CA THR A 149 1.90 -3.78 11.71
C THR A 149 1.68 -5.17 11.16
N ARG A 150 0.50 -5.72 11.42
CA ARG A 150 0.08 -6.98 10.84
C ARG A 150 -1.15 -6.83 9.95
N PHE A 151 -1.12 -7.49 8.81
CA PHE A 151 -2.30 -7.66 7.95
C PHE A 151 -3.27 -8.58 8.70
N ARG A 152 -4.49 -8.11 8.93
CA ARG A 152 -5.50 -8.94 9.60
C ARG A 152 -5.97 -10.01 8.61
N LEU A 153 -5.56 -11.27 8.79
CA LEU A 153 -6.06 -12.41 8.00
C LEU A 153 -7.60 -12.56 8.08
N THR A 154 -8.26 -12.04 9.11
CA THR A 154 -9.74 -11.99 9.17
C THR A 154 -10.34 -11.00 8.17
N THR A 155 -9.53 -10.07 7.63
CA THR A 155 -9.91 -9.17 6.53
C THR A 155 -9.59 -9.73 5.15
N LEU A 156 -8.97 -10.93 5.03
CA LEU A 156 -8.70 -11.58 3.74
C LEU A 156 -9.96 -11.75 2.88
N PRO A 157 -11.13 -12.16 3.43
CA PRO A 157 -12.36 -12.21 2.65
C PRO A 157 -12.77 -10.83 2.14
N ARG A 158 -12.65 -9.78 2.97
CA ARG A 158 -12.97 -8.39 2.60
C ARG A 158 -11.97 -7.82 1.59
N PHE A 159 -10.71 -8.23 1.67
CA PHE A 159 -9.63 -7.90 0.73
C PHE A 159 -9.84 -8.57 -0.63
N LEU A 160 -10.22 -9.86 -0.65
CA LEU A 160 -10.58 -10.55 -1.89
C LEU A 160 -11.89 -10.00 -2.49
N LEU A 161 -12.86 -9.63 -1.65
CA LEU A 161 -14.11 -8.99 -2.08
C LEU A 161 -13.93 -7.52 -2.49
N SER A 162 -12.89 -6.83 -2.03
CA SER A 162 -12.57 -5.46 -2.45
C SER A 162 -11.85 -5.41 -3.79
N PHE A 163 -11.38 -6.57 -4.30
CA PHE A 163 -10.87 -6.69 -5.65
C PHE A 163 -11.95 -6.29 -6.66
N ARG A 164 -11.77 -5.11 -7.24
CA ARG A 164 -12.65 -4.60 -8.30
C ARG A 164 -11.84 -4.48 -9.56
N VAL A 165 -12.36 -5.06 -10.64
CA VAL A 165 -11.86 -4.82 -11.99
C VAL A 165 -12.32 -3.44 -12.42
N THR A 166 -11.37 -2.53 -12.68
CA THR A 166 -11.66 -1.21 -13.24
C THR A 166 -11.48 -1.27 -14.75
N GLY A 167 -12.40 -0.71 -15.52
CA GLY A 167 -12.31 -0.59 -16.98
C GLY A 167 -12.56 0.85 -17.39
N GLU A 168 -11.85 1.38 -18.38
CA GLU A 168 -12.28 2.63 -19.03
C GLU A 168 -13.51 2.34 -19.90
N GLY A 169 -14.68 2.59 -19.33
CA GLY A 169 -15.98 2.45 -19.98
C GLY A 169 -16.93 3.58 -19.61
N GLY A 170 -16.56 4.82 -19.94
CA GLY A 170 -17.46 5.99 -20.09
C GLY A 170 -18.05 6.63 -18.81
N PRO A 171 -18.34 7.95 -18.82
CA PRO A 171 -19.00 8.63 -17.72
C PRO A 171 -20.49 8.27 -17.69
N THR A 172 -20.98 7.77 -16.55
CA THR A 172 -22.40 7.90 -16.22
C THR A 172 -22.64 9.30 -15.69
N THR A 173 -23.03 10.21 -16.59
CA THR A 173 -23.75 11.45 -16.22
C THR A 173 -25.12 11.06 -15.69
N PRO A 174 -25.50 11.36 -14.44
CA PRO A 174 -26.91 11.37 -14.07
C PRO A 174 -27.55 12.64 -14.64
N ALA A 175 -28.66 12.47 -15.36
CA ALA A 175 -29.58 13.54 -15.72
C ALA A 175 -30.31 14.09 -14.49
#